data_AF-A0A1C5VZ71-F1
#
_entry.id   AF-A0A1C5VZ71-F1
#
_cell.length_a   1.000
_cell.length_b   1.000
_cell.length_c   1.000
_cell.angle_alpha   90.00
_cell.angle_beta   90.00
_cell.angle_gamma   90.00
#
_symmetry.space_group_name_H-M   'P 1'
#
loop_
_entity.id
_entity.type
_entity.pdbx_description
1 polymer ?
#
loop_
_entity_poly.entity_id
_entity_poly.type
_entity_poly.pdbx_seq_one_letter_code
_entity_poly.pdbx_strand_id
1 'polypeptide(L)'
;MKKFATIALAVVLSMGILTGCGSSKKAAEATTEVKEETVDYGQGLNEDGTLEGVKATDYVTVCDYSALKIPKKEVKVSDSDVQTEIDTILSSYNQVTDRKVKKGDTVNIDYKGMVDGKEFDGGTASGASLKIGSGTFIDGFEDQLIGKMPGETVQVKVTFPKDYQGKEVAGKDAVFETTINYIDETPKLTDKFVKEKLSDRYGYTTVKEMKKTIRDEIFKTNKTDYIWNHMIEKSKFKEIPDELINDRVDVLVNGLKAQLKASNYTLKDYLSAYGIEDETTLRDQYKSSCESTVKVFLIADAIAADKKISVTDEDVKAYFNGEDTAQYEKQYSKAYINRIVLNNLVIQEIEKNVTVK
;
A
#
# COMPACT_ATOMS: atom_id res chain seq x y z
N MET A 1 8.25 7.89 -11.54
CA MET A 1 8.69 6.59 -10.99
C MET A 1 8.74 6.56 -9.46
N LYS A 2 8.42 7.68 -8.78
CA LYS A 2 8.39 7.88 -7.31
C LYS A 2 7.70 6.79 -6.47
N LYS A 3 6.75 6.03 -7.01
CA LYS A 3 6.04 4.99 -6.25
C LYS A 3 6.62 3.58 -6.39
N PHE A 4 7.42 3.26 -7.40
CA PHE A 4 7.97 1.90 -7.49
C PHE A 4 9.03 1.65 -6.43
N ALA A 5 9.85 2.65 -6.13
CA ALA A 5 10.75 2.64 -4.98
C ALA A 5 10.00 2.49 -3.65
N THR A 6 8.92 3.26 -3.45
CA THR A 6 8.09 3.22 -2.23
C THR A 6 7.27 1.93 -2.10
N ILE A 7 6.80 1.35 -3.22
CA ILE A 7 6.12 0.05 -3.27
C ILE A 7 7.14 -1.06 -3.00
N ALA A 8 8.36 -1.02 -3.54
CA ALA A 8 9.39 -2.00 -3.21
C ALA A 8 9.81 -1.97 -1.72
N LEU A 9 9.88 -0.78 -1.13
CA LEU A 9 10.12 -0.57 0.32
C LEU A 9 8.94 -1.06 1.19
N ALA A 10 7.69 -0.90 0.72
CA ALA A 10 6.49 -1.31 1.44
C ALA A 10 6.09 -2.79 1.23
N VAL A 11 6.40 -3.39 0.07
CA VAL A 11 6.01 -4.76 -0.29
C VAL A 11 6.75 -5.80 0.56
N VAL A 12 7.98 -5.50 1.01
CA VAL A 12 8.70 -6.33 1.98
C VAL A 12 8.06 -6.30 3.37
N LEU A 13 7.27 -5.27 3.69
CA LEU A 13 6.48 -5.14 4.92
C LEU A 13 5.02 -5.61 4.76
N SER A 14 4.56 -5.88 3.53
CA SER A 14 3.14 -6.07 3.23
C SER A 14 2.78 -7.48 2.75
N MET A 15 3.30 -8.53 3.41
CA MET A 15 2.56 -9.79 3.47
C MET A 15 1.41 -9.63 4.47
N GLY A 16 0.37 -8.91 4.03
CA GLY A 16 -0.78 -8.57 4.85
C GLY A 16 -1.48 -7.29 4.39
N ILE A 17 -1.74 -7.11 3.10
CA ILE A 17 -2.61 -6.01 2.65
C ILE A 17 -4.06 -6.47 2.77
N LEU A 18 -4.72 -6.06 3.85
CA LEU A 18 -6.14 -5.81 3.81
C LEU A 18 -6.38 -4.47 3.12
N THR A 19 -7.23 -4.54 2.11
CA THR A 19 -7.84 -3.42 1.41
C THR A 19 -8.51 -2.46 2.40
N GLY A 20 -8.10 -1.19 2.37
CA GLY A 20 -8.75 -0.13 3.13
C GLY A 20 -8.32 1.25 2.63
N CYS A 21 -9.13 1.84 1.75
CA CYS A 21 -9.01 3.24 1.35
C CYS A 21 -9.27 4.17 2.55
N GLY A 22 -8.53 5.26 2.67
CA GLY A 22 -8.83 6.30 3.66
C GLY A 22 -7.76 7.38 3.75
N SER A 23 -7.76 8.33 2.82
CA SER A 23 -7.02 9.59 2.93
C SER A 23 -7.87 10.64 3.63
N SER A 24 -7.36 11.29 4.67
CA SER A 24 -7.80 12.63 5.06
C SER A 24 -6.59 13.50 5.39
N LYS A 25 -6.52 14.66 4.72
CA LYS A 25 -5.59 15.76 5.02
C LYS A 25 -6.45 16.96 5.43
N LYS A 26 -6.37 17.34 6.72
CA LYS A 26 -6.15 18.70 7.23
C LYS A 26 -6.36 18.74 8.74
N ALA A 27 -5.31 19.10 9.48
CA ALA A 27 -5.43 19.91 10.68
C ALA A 27 -4.21 20.85 10.73
N ALA A 28 -4.49 22.11 11.01
CA ALA A 28 -3.53 23.19 11.10
C ALA A 28 -2.68 23.10 12.38
N GLU A 29 -1.58 23.83 12.35
CA GLU A 29 -0.47 23.88 13.31
C GLU A 29 -0.90 23.92 14.79
N ALA A 30 -0.42 22.93 15.54
CA ALA A 30 -0.08 23.04 16.95
C ALA A 30 1.22 22.26 17.15
N THR A 31 2.34 22.98 17.29
CA THR A 31 3.65 22.44 17.62
C THR A 31 3.65 21.92 19.05
N THR A 32 3.37 20.63 19.18
CA THR A 32 3.84 19.81 20.29
C THR A 32 4.64 18.70 19.63
N GLU A 33 5.97 18.72 19.79
CA GLU A 33 6.86 17.62 19.42
C GLU A 33 6.48 16.40 20.26
N VAL A 34 5.50 15.64 19.80
CA VAL A 34 5.33 14.26 20.20
C VAL A 34 6.48 13.52 19.53
N LYS A 35 7.43 12.98 20.31
CA LYS A 35 8.41 12.02 19.80
C LYS A 35 7.61 10.87 19.17
N GLU A 36 7.52 10.86 17.84
CA GLU A 36 7.09 9.68 17.11
C GLU A 36 8.09 8.58 17.48
N GLU A 37 7.60 7.48 18.08
CA GLU A 37 8.36 6.25 18.14
C GLU A 37 8.58 5.80 16.70
N THR A 38 9.76 6.09 16.17
CA THR A 38 10.19 5.68 14.85
C THR A 38 10.46 4.17 14.89
N VAL A 39 9.79 3.41 14.05
CA VAL A 39 10.06 1.98 13.87
C VAL A 39 11.48 1.82 13.35
N ASP A 40 12.31 1.04 14.04
CA ASP A 40 13.66 0.73 13.58
C ASP A 40 13.63 -0.43 12.59
N TYR A 41 13.44 -0.10 11.31
CA TYR A 41 13.47 -1.08 10.22
C TYR A 41 14.87 -1.72 10.01
N GLY A 42 15.92 -1.10 10.57
CA GLY A 42 17.30 -1.55 10.53
C GLY A 42 17.64 -2.58 11.62
N GLN A 43 16.76 -2.86 12.57
CA GLN A 43 17.02 -3.73 13.73
C GLN A 43 17.69 -5.07 13.36
N GLY A 44 18.91 -5.34 13.82
CA GLY A 44 19.64 -6.58 13.49
C GLY A 44 20.33 -6.56 12.12
N LEU A 45 20.52 -5.38 11.53
CA LEU A 45 21.30 -5.16 10.31
C LEU A 45 22.46 -4.19 10.58
N ASN A 46 23.61 -4.46 9.97
CA ASN A 46 24.71 -3.51 9.91
C ASN A 46 24.38 -2.36 8.95
N GLU A 47 25.13 -1.25 9.02
CA GLU A 47 24.94 -0.12 8.10
C GLU A 47 25.11 -0.51 6.62
N ASP A 48 25.91 -1.52 6.28
CA ASP A 48 26.09 -2.01 4.91
C ASP A 48 24.94 -2.92 4.42
N GLY A 49 23.96 -3.19 5.29
CA GLY A 49 22.78 -4.01 5.02
C GLY A 49 22.95 -5.50 5.33
N THR A 50 24.12 -5.99 5.72
CA THR A 50 24.25 -7.41 6.12
C THR A 50 23.62 -7.66 7.49
N LEU A 51 23.33 -8.92 7.82
CA LEU A 51 22.90 -9.32 9.17
C LEU A 51 23.97 -8.96 10.20
N GLU A 52 23.54 -8.37 11.32
CA GLU A 52 24.41 -8.03 12.44
C GLU A 52 24.82 -9.29 13.23
N GLY A 53 26.06 -9.33 13.72
CA GLY A 53 26.51 -10.37 14.65
C GLY A 53 26.64 -11.79 14.07
N VAL A 54 26.35 -11.98 12.78
CA VAL A 54 26.27 -13.31 12.16
C VAL A 54 27.12 -13.40 10.89
N LYS A 55 27.85 -14.50 10.77
CA LYS A 55 28.51 -14.89 9.53
C LYS A 55 27.62 -15.88 8.77
N ALA A 56 27.03 -15.42 7.67
CA ALA A 56 26.02 -16.19 6.94
C ALA A 56 26.44 -17.62 6.55
N THR A 57 27.69 -17.83 6.14
CA THR A 57 28.21 -19.16 5.76
C THR A 57 28.21 -20.18 6.89
N ASP A 58 28.10 -19.74 8.14
CA ASP A 58 28.02 -20.65 9.28
C ASP A 58 26.64 -21.32 9.35
N TYR A 59 25.61 -20.66 8.78
CA TYR A 59 24.20 -21.06 8.81
C TYR A 59 23.66 -21.54 7.45
N VAL A 60 24.21 -21.08 6.33
CA VAL A 60 23.77 -21.50 4.99
C VAL A 60 24.92 -22.01 4.14
N THR A 61 24.70 -23.14 3.47
CA THR A 61 25.47 -23.55 2.30
C THR A 61 24.61 -23.28 1.07
N VAL A 62 24.99 -22.24 0.32
CA VAL A 62 24.26 -21.79 -0.87
C VAL A 62 24.34 -22.87 -1.97
N CYS A 63 23.21 -23.13 -2.63
CA CYS A 63 23.17 -24.07 -3.75
C CYS A 63 23.97 -23.58 -4.97
N ASP A 64 24.25 -24.50 -5.91
CA ASP A 64 24.80 -24.11 -7.21
C ASP A 64 23.71 -23.42 -8.07
N TYR A 65 23.97 -22.17 -8.46
CA TYR A 65 23.11 -21.36 -9.33
C TYR A 65 23.78 -20.97 -10.65
N SER A 66 24.95 -21.54 -10.95
CA SER A 66 25.74 -21.22 -12.16
C SER A 66 25.06 -21.58 -13.49
N ALA A 67 23.99 -22.38 -13.45
CA ALA A 67 23.20 -22.76 -14.63
C ALA A 67 21.69 -22.81 -14.32
N LEU A 68 21.19 -21.88 -13.51
CA LEU A 68 19.77 -21.84 -13.13
C LEU A 68 18.86 -21.68 -14.35
N LYS A 69 17.90 -22.60 -14.50
CA LYS A 69 16.91 -22.60 -15.58
C LYS A 69 15.54 -22.31 -15.01
N ILE A 70 14.94 -21.20 -15.44
CA ILE A 70 13.60 -20.81 -15.03
C ILE A 70 12.62 -21.32 -16.09
N PRO A 71 11.67 -22.20 -15.74
CA PRO A 71 10.65 -22.63 -16.70
C PRO A 71 9.85 -21.43 -17.17
N LYS A 72 9.64 -21.29 -18.49
CA LYS A 72 8.93 -20.16 -19.10
C LYS A 72 7.54 -19.91 -18.51
N LYS A 73 6.87 -20.96 -18.02
CA LYS A 73 5.56 -20.87 -17.35
C LYS A 73 5.61 -20.06 -16.05
N GLU A 74 6.73 -20.09 -15.32
CA GLU A 74 6.88 -19.41 -14.02
C GLU A 74 7.03 -17.89 -14.18
N VAL A 75 7.52 -17.44 -15.34
CA VAL A 75 7.69 -16.01 -15.67
C VAL A 75 6.71 -15.53 -16.73
N LYS A 76 5.73 -16.37 -17.12
CA LYS A 76 4.75 -15.98 -18.13
C LYS A 76 3.79 -14.97 -17.53
N VAL A 77 3.66 -13.81 -18.18
CA VAL A 77 2.69 -12.78 -17.82
C VAL A 77 1.51 -12.84 -18.77
N SER A 78 0.31 -13.02 -18.23
CA SER A 78 -0.94 -13.00 -19.00
C SER A 78 -1.46 -11.58 -19.17
N ASP A 79 -2.35 -11.38 -20.14
CA ASP A 79 -3.05 -10.09 -20.29
C ASP A 79 -3.97 -9.79 -19.11
N SER A 80 -4.45 -10.82 -18.41
CA SER A 80 -5.25 -10.67 -17.19
C SER A 80 -4.43 -10.09 -16.05
N ASP A 81 -3.17 -10.51 -15.88
CA ASP A 81 -2.29 -9.99 -14.82
C ASP A 81 -2.04 -8.49 -15.03
N VAL A 82 -1.80 -8.09 -16.29
CA VAL A 82 -1.64 -6.69 -16.67
C VAL A 82 -2.92 -5.90 -16.44
N GLN A 83 -4.08 -6.48 -16.74
CA GLN A 83 -5.37 -5.83 -16.54
C GLN A 83 -5.68 -5.63 -15.05
N THR A 84 -5.39 -6.61 -14.19
CA THR A 84 -5.55 -6.49 -12.74
C THR A 84 -4.75 -5.32 -12.16
N GLU A 85 -3.50 -5.15 -12.59
CA GLU A 85 -2.67 -4.02 -12.15
C GLU A 85 -3.21 -2.68 -12.67
N ILE A 86 -3.67 -2.64 -13.93
CA ILE A 86 -4.35 -1.46 -14.48
C ILE A 86 -5.58 -1.10 -13.65
N ASP A 87 -6.42 -2.08 -13.33
CA ASP A 87 -7.66 -1.86 -12.59
C ASP A 87 -7.37 -1.36 -11.16
N THR A 88 -6.30 -1.88 -10.55
CA THR A 88 -5.78 -1.41 -9.26
C THR A 88 -5.32 0.05 -9.34
N ILE A 89 -4.56 0.40 -10.38
CA ILE A 89 -4.13 1.77 -10.62
C ILE A 89 -5.36 2.67 -10.81
N LEU A 90 -6.30 2.33 -11.69
CA LEU A 90 -7.50 3.14 -11.97
C LEU A 90 -8.37 3.32 -10.72
N SER A 91 -8.52 2.28 -9.91
CA SER A 91 -9.30 2.34 -8.67
C SER A 91 -8.73 3.35 -7.67
N SER A 92 -7.41 3.61 -7.69
CA SER A 92 -6.81 4.65 -6.86
C SER A 92 -7.06 6.09 -7.34
N TYR A 93 -7.74 6.26 -8.48
CA TYR A 93 -8.13 7.54 -9.08
C TYR A 93 -9.65 7.65 -9.27
N ASN A 94 -10.44 6.89 -8.52
CA ASN A 94 -11.90 6.90 -8.62
C ASN A 94 -12.55 8.17 -8.05
N GLN A 95 -11.79 9.02 -7.35
CA GLN A 95 -12.30 10.27 -6.78
C GLN A 95 -12.19 11.42 -7.79
N VAL A 96 -13.32 11.80 -8.37
CA VAL A 96 -13.43 12.89 -9.35
C VAL A 96 -13.93 14.16 -8.66
N THR A 97 -13.22 15.27 -8.89
CA THR A 97 -13.53 16.59 -8.29
C THR A 97 -13.64 17.73 -9.31
N ASP A 98 -13.42 17.45 -10.60
CA ASP A 98 -13.28 18.47 -11.66
C ASP A 98 -14.50 18.56 -12.59
N ARG A 99 -15.63 17.96 -12.22
CA ARG A 99 -16.90 18.05 -12.95
C ARG A 99 -18.12 18.08 -12.04
N LYS A 100 -19.22 18.61 -12.57
CA LYS A 100 -20.52 18.68 -11.89
C LYS A 100 -21.16 17.30 -11.75
N VAL A 101 -21.89 17.10 -10.65
CA VAL A 101 -22.70 15.92 -10.36
C VAL A 101 -23.85 15.79 -11.37
N LYS A 102 -24.15 14.55 -11.78
CA LYS A 102 -25.24 14.19 -12.70
C LYS A 102 -26.06 13.04 -12.12
N LYS A 103 -27.28 12.87 -12.63
CA LYS A 103 -28.10 11.70 -12.32
C LYS A 103 -27.35 10.42 -12.71
N GLY A 104 -27.33 9.45 -11.79
CA GLY A 104 -26.61 8.19 -11.93
C GLY A 104 -25.20 8.18 -11.34
N ASP A 105 -24.61 9.34 -11.03
CA ASP A 105 -23.33 9.41 -10.31
C ASP A 105 -23.47 8.85 -8.90
N THR A 106 -22.40 8.24 -8.39
CA THR A 106 -22.24 7.99 -6.95
C THR A 106 -21.39 9.12 -6.37
N VAL A 107 -21.84 9.73 -5.29
CA VAL A 107 -21.12 10.81 -4.61
C VAL A 107 -20.81 10.44 -3.18
N ASN A 108 -19.65 10.87 -2.70
CA ASN A 108 -19.35 10.88 -1.28
C ASN A 108 -19.77 12.24 -0.70
N ILE A 109 -20.58 12.22 0.36
CA ILE A 109 -21.13 13.42 0.98
C ILE A 109 -20.94 13.41 2.49
N ASP A 110 -20.78 14.60 3.04
CA ASP A 110 -21.01 14.88 4.45
C ASP A 110 -22.32 15.66 4.54
N TYR A 111 -23.20 15.34 5.50
CA TYR A 111 -24.41 16.13 5.69
C TYR A 111 -24.73 16.31 7.16
N LYS A 112 -25.37 17.44 7.45
CA LYS A 112 -25.86 17.81 8.77
C LYS A 112 -27.28 18.35 8.68
N GLY A 113 -28.24 17.59 9.19
CA GLY A 113 -29.66 17.86 9.14
C GLY A 113 -30.16 18.67 10.35
N MET A 114 -31.05 19.61 10.08
CA MET A 114 -31.74 20.41 11.09
C MET A 114 -33.25 20.42 10.82
N VAL A 115 -34.04 20.29 11.88
CA VAL A 115 -35.51 20.48 11.88
C VAL A 115 -35.83 21.55 12.91
N ASP A 116 -36.63 22.55 12.53
CA ASP A 116 -36.95 23.71 13.39
C ASP A 116 -35.70 24.40 13.98
N GLY A 117 -34.59 24.40 13.22
CA GLY A 117 -33.30 24.97 13.64
C GLY A 117 -32.50 24.15 14.66
N LYS A 118 -32.92 22.92 14.96
CA LYS A 118 -32.21 22.00 15.86
C LYS A 118 -31.75 20.74 15.12
N GLU A 119 -30.56 20.27 15.45
CA GLU A 119 -30.08 18.97 15.03
C GLU A 119 -30.96 17.87 15.62
N PHE A 120 -31.09 16.77 14.89
CA PHE A 120 -31.84 15.59 15.32
C PHE A 120 -31.00 14.33 15.11
N ASP A 121 -31.31 13.29 15.87
CA ASP A 121 -30.56 12.04 15.83
C ASP A 121 -30.71 11.32 14.47
N GLY A 122 -29.60 10.77 13.96
CA GLY A 122 -29.52 10.22 12.61
C GLY A 122 -29.55 11.24 11.46
N GLY A 123 -29.58 12.55 11.77
CA GLY A 123 -29.57 13.63 10.78
C GLY A 123 -28.17 14.02 10.27
N THR A 124 -27.11 13.45 10.82
CA THR A 124 -25.71 13.80 10.50
C THR A 124 -24.92 12.57 10.11
N ALA A 125 -24.18 12.65 9.00
CA ALA A 125 -23.21 11.63 8.61
C ALA A 125 -22.00 12.28 7.94
N SER A 126 -20.85 11.62 8.06
CA SER A 126 -19.64 11.96 7.30
C SER A 126 -19.20 10.77 6.45
N GLY A 127 -18.79 11.04 5.21
CA GLY A 127 -18.30 10.05 4.26
C GLY A 127 -19.40 9.14 3.69
N ALA A 128 -20.66 9.56 3.71
CA ALA A 128 -21.77 8.75 3.21
C ALA A 128 -21.70 8.61 1.69
N SER A 129 -21.92 7.39 1.17
CA SER A 129 -22.00 7.12 -0.27
C SER A 129 -23.44 7.18 -0.74
N LEU A 130 -23.73 8.01 -1.74
CA LEU A 130 -25.07 8.25 -2.28
C LEU A 130 -25.06 8.15 -3.80
N LYS A 131 -25.86 7.25 -4.36
CA LYS A 131 -26.13 7.20 -5.80
C LYS A 131 -27.26 8.16 -6.17
N ILE A 132 -26.98 9.16 -7.00
CA ILE A 132 -27.95 10.19 -7.37
C ILE A 132 -29.04 9.60 -8.27
N GLY A 133 -30.29 9.70 -7.82
CA GLY A 133 -31.47 9.14 -8.45
C GLY A 133 -31.78 7.70 -8.04
N SER A 134 -31.23 7.20 -6.94
CA SER A 134 -31.57 5.90 -6.37
C SER A 134 -32.89 5.91 -5.59
N GLY A 135 -33.30 7.08 -5.07
CA GLY A 135 -34.45 7.20 -4.17
C GLY A 135 -34.18 6.59 -2.79
N THR A 136 -32.90 6.49 -2.40
CA THR A 136 -32.52 5.98 -1.07
C THR A 136 -32.60 7.05 0.01
N PHE A 137 -32.51 8.33 -0.39
CA PHE A 137 -32.68 9.47 0.50
C PHE A 137 -34.10 10.04 0.39
N ILE A 138 -34.43 11.00 1.25
CA ILE A 138 -35.72 11.70 1.25
C ILE A 138 -35.98 12.31 -0.13
N ASP A 139 -37.21 12.17 -0.63
CA ASP A 139 -37.62 12.73 -1.92
C ASP A 139 -37.22 14.21 -2.05
N GLY A 140 -36.60 14.53 -3.19
CA GLY A 140 -36.08 15.86 -3.49
C GLY A 140 -34.68 16.16 -2.92
N PHE A 141 -34.11 15.30 -2.08
CA PHE A 141 -32.74 15.48 -1.58
C PHE A 141 -31.71 15.36 -2.72
N GLU A 142 -31.76 14.24 -3.44
CA GLU A 142 -30.77 13.85 -4.44
C GLU A 142 -30.76 14.83 -5.64
N ASP A 143 -31.93 15.32 -6.05
CA ASP A 143 -32.07 16.24 -7.19
C ASP A 143 -31.40 17.60 -6.95
N GLN A 144 -31.31 18.05 -5.70
CA GLN A 144 -30.68 19.33 -5.34
C GLN A 144 -29.14 19.30 -5.42
N LEU A 145 -28.55 18.10 -5.45
CA LEU A 145 -27.11 17.91 -5.63
C LEU A 145 -26.70 17.90 -7.11
N ILE A 146 -27.65 17.69 -8.03
CA ILE A 146 -27.37 17.67 -9.47
C ILE A 146 -26.88 19.06 -9.92
N GLY A 147 -25.79 19.07 -10.70
CA GLY A 147 -25.20 20.29 -11.24
C GLY A 147 -24.25 21.03 -10.30
N LYS A 148 -24.05 20.53 -9.08
CA LYS A 148 -23.08 21.04 -8.09
C LYS A 148 -21.71 20.42 -8.30
N MET A 149 -20.63 21.14 -7.97
CA MET A 149 -19.27 20.61 -7.97
C MET A 149 -18.90 19.97 -6.61
N PRO A 150 -18.04 18.95 -6.60
CA PRO A 150 -17.31 18.57 -5.40
C PRO A 150 -16.57 19.75 -4.77
N GLY A 151 -16.54 19.79 -3.44
CA GLY A 151 -16.08 20.91 -2.62
C GLY A 151 -17.17 21.95 -2.31
N GLU A 152 -18.34 21.90 -2.96
CA GLU A 152 -19.47 22.79 -2.62
C GLU A 152 -20.27 22.26 -1.43
N THR A 153 -20.69 23.18 -0.55
CA THR A 153 -21.68 22.94 0.50
C THR A 153 -23.03 23.51 0.05
N VAL A 154 -24.06 22.67 0.06
CA VAL A 154 -25.40 22.96 -0.45
C VAL A 154 -26.41 22.83 0.68
N GLN A 155 -27.27 23.82 0.85
CA GLN A 155 -28.44 23.69 1.74
C GLN A 155 -29.55 22.96 1.00
N VAL A 156 -29.71 21.68 1.28
CA VAL A 156 -30.74 20.81 0.71
C VAL A 156 -31.98 20.90 1.57
N LYS A 157 -33.10 21.32 0.99
CA LYS A 157 -34.38 21.49 1.71
C LYS A 157 -35.34 20.39 1.33
N VAL A 158 -35.86 19.65 2.31
CA VAL A 158 -36.77 18.51 2.08
C VAL A 158 -37.86 18.47 3.15
N THR A 159 -38.96 17.80 2.85
CA THR A 159 -40.01 17.48 3.81
C THR A 159 -39.99 15.99 4.06
N PHE A 160 -39.91 15.57 5.31
CA PHE A 160 -39.97 14.16 5.66
C PHE A 160 -41.35 13.56 5.33
N PRO A 161 -41.41 12.32 4.82
CA PRO A 161 -42.68 11.60 4.66
C PRO A 161 -43.46 11.54 5.97
N LYS A 162 -44.80 11.51 5.88
CA LYS A 162 -45.68 11.44 7.07
C LYS A 162 -45.55 10.11 7.82
N ASP A 163 -45.13 9.07 7.13
CA ASP A 163 -44.92 7.70 7.59
C ASP A 163 -43.44 7.39 7.88
N TYR A 164 -42.58 8.41 7.99
CA TYR A 164 -41.16 8.23 8.28
C TYR A 164 -40.94 7.53 9.63
N GLN A 165 -39.94 6.64 9.71
CA GLN A 165 -39.69 5.81 10.89
C GLN A 165 -39.35 6.65 12.15
N GLY A 166 -38.76 7.83 11.97
CA GLY A 166 -38.54 8.80 13.05
C GLY A 166 -39.77 9.68 13.29
N LYS A 167 -40.62 9.30 14.27
CA LYS A 167 -41.83 10.06 14.64
C LYS A 167 -41.56 11.53 14.99
N GLU A 168 -40.35 11.82 15.48
CA GLU A 168 -39.86 13.16 15.85
C GLU A 168 -39.82 14.13 14.65
N VAL A 169 -39.53 13.60 13.46
CA VAL A 169 -39.27 14.36 12.22
C VAL A 169 -40.31 14.11 11.13
N ALA A 170 -41.14 13.07 11.26
CA ALA A 170 -42.16 12.71 10.28
C ALA A 170 -43.08 13.89 9.92
N GLY A 171 -43.23 14.17 8.62
CA GLY A 171 -44.05 15.26 8.10
C GLY A 171 -43.48 16.67 8.30
N LYS A 172 -42.27 16.83 8.86
CA LYS A 172 -41.65 18.14 9.10
C LYS A 172 -40.70 18.53 7.97
N ASP A 173 -40.52 19.83 7.81
CA ASP A 173 -39.49 20.40 6.94
C ASP A 173 -38.12 20.33 7.61
N ALA A 174 -37.10 20.03 6.81
CA ALA A 174 -35.73 19.91 7.24
C ALA A 174 -34.78 20.59 6.25
N VAL A 175 -33.69 21.11 6.80
CA VAL A 175 -32.57 21.66 6.01
C VAL A 175 -31.33 20.85 6.33
N PHE A 176 -30.70 20.32 5.28
CA PHE A 176 -29.45 19.60 5.37
C PHE A 176 -28.34 20.45 4.77
N GLU A 177 -27.36 20.82 5.58
CA GLU A 177 -26.09 21.33 5.08
C GLU A 177 -25.28 20.14 4.55
N THR A 178 -25.19 20.02 3.22
CA THR A 178 -24.59 18.87 2.54
C THR A 178 -23.38 19.29 1.74
N THR A 179 -22.21 18.76 2.09
CA THR A 179 -20.96 18.95 1.34
C THR A 179 -20.72 17.75 0.45
N ILE A 180 -20.43 18.00 -0.84
CA ILE A 180 -20.04 16.96 -1.79
C ILE A 180 -18.53 16.83 -1.75
N ASN A 181 -18.00 15.71 -1.27
CA ASN A 181 -16.55 15.51 -1.15
C ASN A 181 -15.92 15.16 -2.51
N TYR A 182 -16.49 14.18 -3.21
CA TYR A 182 -16.07 13.75 -4.54
C TYR A 182 -17.18 12.95 -5.23
N ILE A 183 -17.06 12.80 -6.54
CA ILE A 183 -17.82 11.84 -7.34
C ILE A 183 -16.98 10.56 -7.41
N ASP A 184 -17.58 9.42 -7.05
CA ASP A 184 -16.96 8.10 -7.19
C ASP A 184 -17.21 7.57 -8.61
N GLU A 185 -16.19 7.72 -9.46
CA GLU A 185 -16.18 7.29 -10.85
C GLU A 185 -14.81 6.71 -11.20
N THR A 186 -14.73 5.41 -11.49
CA THR A 186 -13.51 4.81 -12.02
C THR A 186 -13.18 5.43 -13.39
N PRO A 187 -12.00 6.05 -13.55
CA PRO A 187 -11.64 6.71 -14.79
C PRO A 187 -11.47 5.71 -15.93
N LYS A 188 -11.83 6.13 -17.14
CA LYS A 188 -11.55 5.34 -18.34
C LYS A 188 -10.07 5.42 -18.69
N LEU A 189 -9.45 4.26 -18.91
CA LEU A 189 -8.08 4.20 -19.40
C LEU A 189 -7.98 4.74 -20.83
N THR A 190 -7.29 5.87 -20.97
CA THR A 190 -7.01 6.52 -22.26
C THR A 190 -5.60 7.11 -22.23
N ASP A 191 -5.00 7.36 -23.39
CA ASP A 191 -3.67 8.01 -23.45
C ASP A 191 -3.67 9.38 -22.76
N LYS A 192 -4.80 10.11 -22.84
CA LYS A 192 -4.99 11.38 -22.12
C LYS A 192 -4.89 11.17 -20.60
N PHE A 193 -5.63 10.20 -20.06
CA PHE A 193 -5.58 9.89 -18.62
C PHE A 193 -4.17 9.51 -18.18
N VAL A 194 -3.51 8.63 -18.96
CA VAL A 194 -2.14 8.22 -18.69
C VAL A 194 -1.20 9.43 -18.64
N LYS A 195 -1.26 10.30 -19.66
CA LYS A 195 -0.42 11.49 -19.74
C LYS A 195 -0.68 12.48 -18.62
N GLU A 196 -1.94 12.74 -18.27
CA GLU A 196 -2.31 13.77 -17.29
C GLU A 196 -2.21 13.31 -15.83
N LYS A 197 -2.44 12.02 -15.54
CA LYS A 197 -2.57 11.53 -14.16
C LYS A 197 -1.46 10.57 -13.75
N LEU A 198 -0.78 9.92 -14.72
CA LEU A 198 0.19 8.85 -14.43
C LEU A 198 1.62 9.19 -14.84
N SER A 199 1.86 10.06 -15.82
CA SER A 199 3.19 10.32 -16.39
C SER A 199 4.24 10.75 -15.36
N ASP A 200 3.96 11.76 -14.53
CA ASP A 200 4.88 12.21 -13.48
C ASP A 200 5.23 11.09 -12.49
N ARG A 201 4.25 10.23 -12.21
CA ARG A 201 4.36 9.19 -11.18
C ARG A 201 4.97 7.91 -11.70
N TYR A 202 4.74 7.53 -12.94
CA TYR A 202 5.10 6.22 -13.49
C TYR A 202 6.03 6.30 -14.72
N GLY A 203 6.13 7.46 -15.37
CA GLY A 203 7.09 7.72 -16.46
C GLY A 203 6.60 7.35 -17.86
N TYR A 204 5.45 6.67 -18.00
CA TYR A 204 4.84 6.37 -19.29
C TYR A 204 3.81 7.43 -19.70
N THR A 205 3.60 7.61 -21.00
CA THR A 205 2.72 8.64 -21.56
C THR A 205 1.55 8.10 -22.37
N THR A 206 1.60 6.81 -22.71
CA THR A 206 0.53 6.12 -23.46
C THR A 206 0.10 4.83 -22.76
N VAL A 207 -1.11 4.36 -23.07
CA VAL A 207 -1.64 3.07 -22.60
C VAL A 207 -0.77 1.91 -23.06
N LYS A 208 -0.19 2.01 -24.27
CA LYS A 208 0.72 0.98 -24.80
C LYS A 208 2.01 0.89 -23.97
N GLU A 209 2.61 2.03 -23.64
CA GLU A 209 3.79 2.09 -22.78
C GLU A 209 3.48 1.57 -21.38
N MET A 210 2.36 2.02 -20.77
CA MET A 210 1.89 1.53 -19.48
C MET A 210 1.77 -0.01 -19.45
N LYS A 211 1.05 -0.59 -20.41
CA LYS A 211 0.88 -2.05 -20.52
C LYS A 211 2.20 -2.80 -20.70
N LYS A 212 3.16 -2.20 -21.40
CA LYS A 212 4.49 -2.78 -21.58
C LYS A 212 5.26 -2.75 -20.26
N THR A 213 5.33 -1.58 -19.61
CA THR A 213 6.03 -1.40 -18.33
C THR A 213 5.49 -2.33 -17.25
N ILE A 214 4.17 -2.38 -17.07
CA ILE A 214 3.53 -3.29 -16.09
C ILE A 214 3.89 -4.75 -16.39
N ARG A 215 3.86 -5.16 -17.66
CA ARG A 215 4.21 -6.53 -18.05
C ARG A 215 5.68 -6.85 -17.76
N ASP A 216 6.59 -5.92 -18.05
CA ASP A 216 8.02 -6.08 -17.79
C ASP A 216 8.29 -6.14 -16.27
N GLU A 217 7.55 -5.37 -15.47
CA GLU A 217 7.61 -5.37 -14.01
C GLU A 217 7.12 -6.69 -13.42
N ILE A 218 5.94 -7.18 -13.82
CA ILE A 218 5.43 -8.49 -13.37
C ILE A 218 6.40 -9.60 -13.78
N PHE A 219 6.94 -9.55 -14.99
CA PHE A 219 7.94 -10.52 -15.45
C PHE A 219 9.19 -10.50 -14.55
N LYS A 220 9.70 -9.31 -14.22
CA LYS A 220 10.86 -9.13 -13.34
C LYS A 220 10.58 -9.66 -11.93
N THR A 221 9.41 -9.37 -11.38
CA THR A 221 8.97 -9.87 -10.07
C THR A 221 8.89 -11.39 -10.07
N ASN A 222 8.14 -12.00 -10.99
CA ASN A 222 8.02 -13.46 -11.09
C ASN A 222 9.38 -14.15 -11.23
N LYS A 223 10.29 -13.54 -12.01
CA LYS A 223 11.65 -14.05 -12.18
C LYS A 223 12.44 -13.99 -10.87
N THR A 224 12.38 -12.86 -10.17
CA THR A 224 13.07 -12.65 -8.89
C THR A 224 12.54 -13.59 -7.81
N ASP A 225 11.22 -13.75 -7.73
CA ASP A 225 10.57 -14.65 -6.78
C ASP A 225 10.95 -16.10 -7.04
N TYR A 226 10.97 -16.52 -8.32
CA TYR A 226 11.45 -17.85 -8.67
C TYR A 226 12.90 -18.07 -8.26
N ILE A 227 13.77 -17.09 -8.49
CA ILE A 227 15.18 -17.17 -8.07
C ILE A 227 15.26 -17.35 -6.56
N TRP A 228 14.66 -16.47 -5.77
CA TRP A 228 14.74 -16.58 -4.30
C TRP A 228 14.15 -17.88 -3.78
N ASN A 229 12.98 -18.29 -4.28
CA ASN A 229 12.36 -19.55 -3.89
C ASN A 229 13.26 -20.74 -4.23
N HIS A 230 13.83 -20.78 -5.44
CA HIS A 230 14.77 -21.82 -5.83
C HIS A 230 16.01 -21.84 -4.91
N MET A 231 16.57 -20.66 -4.63
CA MET A 231 17.75 -20.53 -3.79
C MET A 231 17.47 -21.01 -2.36
N ILE A 232 16.30 -20.69 -1.80
CA ILE A 232 15.86 -21.19 -0.49
C ILE A 232 15.67 -22.71 -0.52
N GLU A 233 14.94 -23.23 -1.51
CA GLU A 233 14.61 -24.66 -1.60
C GLU A 233 15.84 -25.56 -1.82
N LYS A 234 16.85 -25.07 -2.55
CA LYS A 234 18.02 -25.87 -2.92
C LYS A 234 19.22 -25.66 -2.01
N SER A 235 19.27 -24.54 -1.27
CA SER A 235 20.33 -24.31 -0.30
C SER A 235 20.11 -25.16 0.96
N LYS A 236 21.19 -25.39 1.71
CA LYS A 236 21.13 -26.13 2.98
C LYS A 236 21.28 -25.15 4.13
N PHE A 237 20.29 -25.13 5.00
CA PHE A 237 20.30 -24.32 6.22
C PHE A 237 20.58 -25.19 7.43
N LYS A 238 21.41 -24.67 8.34
CA LYS A 238 21.46 -25.14 9.73
C LYS A 238 20.38 -24.44 10.54
N GLU A 239 20.34 -24.74 11.83
CA GLU A 239 19.48 -24.04 12.80
C GLU A 239 19.77 -22.53 12.75
N ILE A 240 18.75 -21.75 12.36
CA ILE A 240 18.82 -20.29 12.28
C ILE A 240 18.55 -19.76 13.70
N PRO A 241 19.36 -18.83 14.24
CA PRO A 241 19.11 -18.25 15.54
C PRO A 241 17.75 -17.55 15.58
N ASP A 242 16.97 -17.84 16.63
CA ASP A 242 15.63 -17.24 16.82
C ASP A 242 15.67 -15.71 16.85
N GLU A 243 16.76 -15.13 17.35
CA GLU A 243 16.97 -13.68 17.40
C GLU A 243 16.86 -13.02 16.01
N LEU A 244 17.47 -13.61 14.98
CA LEU A 244 17.38 -13.09 13.61
C LEU A 244 15.94 -13.06 13.09
N ILE A 245 15.14 -14.06 13.48
CA ILE A 245 13.73 -14.15 13.09
C ILE A 245 12.91 -13.15 13.91
N ASN A 246 13.14 -13.09 15.22
CA ASN A 246 12.44 -12.21 16.13
C ASN A 246 12.66 -10.73 15.81
N ASP A 247 13.87 -10.33 15.38
CA ASP A 247 14.13 -8.96 14.91
C ASP A 247 13.24 -8.58 13.73
N ARG A 248 13.04 -9.50 12.79
CA ARG A 248 12.14 -9.26 11.64
C ARG A 248 10.67 -9.21 12.08
N VAL A 249 10.28 -10.08 13.01
CA VAL A 249 8.92 -10.06 13.58
C VAL A 249 8.67 -8.74 14.32
N ASP A 250 9.64 -8.24 15.08
CA ASP A 250 9.56 -6.96 15.79
C ASP A 250 9.34 -5.80 14.82
N VAL A 251 10.10 -5.76 13.73
CA VAL A 251 9.92 -4.75 12.67
C VAL A 251 8.49 -4.77 12.12
N LEU A 252 7.93 -5.95 11.83
CA LEU A 252 6.54 -6.07 11.33
C LEU A 252 5.50 -5.64 12.37
N VAL A 253 5.62 -6.12 13.61
CA VAL A 253 4.66 -5.81 14.67
C VAL A 253 4.71 -4.33 15.06
N ASN A 254 5.91 -3.75 15.16
CA ASN A 254 6.07 -2.33 15.47
C ASN A 254 5.61 -1.46 14.29
N GLY A 255 5.87 -1.89 13.05
CA GLY A 255 5.29 -1.29 11.84
C GLY A 255 3.76 -1.24 11.87
N LEU A 256 3.13 -2.36 12.19
CA LEU A 256 1.68 -2.45 12.34
C LEU A 256 1.16 -1.53 13.45
N LYS A 257 1.79 -1.54 14.64
CA LYS A 257 1.43 -0.66 15.76
C LYS A 257 1.51 0.82 15.36
N ALA A 258 2.56 1.23 14.66
CA ALA A 258 2.72 2.59 14.18
C ALA A 258 1.63 2.99 13.18
N GLN A 259 1.31 2.11 12.22
CA GLN A 259 0.24 2.33 11.25
C GLN A 259 -1.14 2.47 11.92
N LEU A 260 -1.46 1.60 12.88
CA LEU A 260 -2.71 1.64 13.62
C LEU A 260 -2.83 2.93 14.41
N LYS A 261 -1.77 3.31 15.12
CA LYS A 261 -1.71 4.57 15.89
C LYS A 261 -1.94 5.79 14.99
N ALA A 262 -1.34 5.82 13.79
CA ALA A 262 -1.56 6.89 12.81
C ALA A 262 -3.02 6.97 12.34
N SER A 263 -3.77 5.88 12.46
CA SER A 263 -5.19 5.77 12.10
C SER A 263 -6.12 5.86 13.32
N ASN A 264 -5.62 6.23 14.51
CA ASN A 264 -6.33 6.25 15.79
C ASN A 264 -6.91 4.89 16.22
N TYR A 265 -6.29 3.79 15.81
CA TYR A 265 -6.60 2.43 16.26
C TYR A 265 -5.48 1.88 17.14
N THR A 266 -5.81 0.91 17.98
CA THR A 266 -4.85 0.15 18.79
C THR A 266 -4.61 -1.24 18.20
N LEU A 267 -3.50 -1.88 18.59
CA LEU A 267 -3.27 -3.29 18.25
C LEU A 267 -4.43 -4.17 18.74
N LYS A 268 -5.02 -3.88 19.90
CA LYS A 268 -6.16 -4.63 20.43
C LYS A 268 -7.39 -4.55 19.52
N ASP A 269 -7.66 -3.39 18.92
CA ASP A 269 -8.78 -3.22 17.99
C ASP A 269 -8.57 -4.08 16.74
N TYR A 270 -7.34 -4.07 16.21
CA TYR A 270 -6.95 -4.93 15.09
C TYR A 270 -7.10 -6.41 15.42
N LEU A 271 -6.50 -6.88 16.52
CA LEU A 271 -6.57 -8.28 16.93
C LEU A 271 -8.03 -8.75 17.09
N SER A 272 -8.87 -7.92 17.71
CA SER A 272 -10.31 -8.21 17.88
C SER A 272 -11.04 -8.31 16.54
N ALA A 273 -10.77 -7.39 15.60
CA ALA A 273 -11.41 -7.39 14.28
C ALA A 273 -11.06 -8.61 13.42
N TYR A 274 -9.85 -9.16 13.60
CA TYR A 274 -9.37 -10.33 12.85
C TYR A 274 -9.45 -11.65 13.62
N GLY A 275 -9.99 -11.64 14.85
CA GLY A 275 -10.12 -12.83 15.68
C GLY A 275 -8.79 -13.43 16.10
N ILE A 276 -7.76 -12.60 16.28
CA ILE A 276 -6.44 -13.00 16.78
C ILE A 276 -6.44 -12.83 18.30
N GLU A 277 -6.03 -13.87 19.03
CA GLU A 277 -6.14 -13.93 20.50
C GLU A 277 -5.32 -12.83 21.19
N ASP A 278 -4.03 -12.74 20.84
CA ASP A 278 -3.08 -11.82 21.45
C ASP A 278 -1.91 -11.48 20.50
N GLU A 279 -1.00 -10.63 20.96
CA GLU A 279 0.21 -10.28 20.20
C GLU A 279 1.13 -11.48 19.98
N THR A 280 1.17 -12.44 20.92
CA THR A 280 1.96 -13.67 20.78
C THR A 280 1.52 -14.47 19.56
N THR A 281 0.21 -14.65 19.41
CA THR A 281 -0.40 -15.35 18.28
C THR A 281 -0.12 -14.63 16.96
N LEU A 282 -0.19 -13.29 16.95
CA LEU A 282 0.18 -12.49 15.78
C LEU A 282 1.66 -12.68 15.40
N ARG A 283 2.56 -12.65 16.40
CA ARG A 283 3.99 -12.87 16.19
C ARG A 283 4.26 -14.26 15.63
N ASP A 284 3.60 -15.29 16.15
CA ASP A 284 3.72 -16.66 15.65
C ASP A 284 3.22 -16.80 14.21
N GLN A 285 2.16 -16.08 13.82
CA GLN A 285 1.71 -16.02 12.43
C GLN A 285 2.76 -15.40 11.50
N TYR A 286 3.55 -14.43 11.98
CA TYR A 286 4.62 -13.79 11.20
C TYR A 286 5.92 -14.61 11.13
N LYS A 287 6.18 -15.51 12.09
CA LYS A 287 7.45 -16.25 12.19
C LYS A 287 7.85 -16.95 10.88
N SER A 288 6.93 -17.67 10.23
CA SER A 288 7.25 -18.43 9.01
C SER A 288 7.69 -17.53 7.83
N SER A 289 7.03 -16.38 7.67
CA SER A 289 7.41 -15.39 6.65
C SER A 289 8.73 -14.69 6.99
N CYS A 290 8.94 -14.38 8.27
CA CYS A 290 10.19 -13.81 8.76
C CYS A 290 11.37 -14.78 8.61
N GLU A 291 11.17 -16.08 8.89
CA GLU A 291 12.17 -17.12 8.66
C GLU A 291 12.56 -17.19 7.18
N SER A 292 11.58 -17.13 6.28
CA SER A 292 11.84 -17.08 4.83
C SER A 292 12.63 -15.83 4.43
N THR A 293 12.33 -14.69 5.03
CA THR A 293 13.07 -13.43 4.84
C THR A 293 14.52 -13.55 5.34
N VAL A 294 14.74 -14.12 6.54
CA VAL A 294 16.09 -14.37 7.07
C VAL A 294 16.86 -15.35 6.19
N LYS A 295 16.20 -16.36 5.61
CA LYS A 295 16.83 -17.28 4.64
C LYS A 295 17.30 -16.56 3.37
N VAL A 296 16.48 -15.67 2.81
CA VAL A 296 16.92 -14.76 1.73
C VAL A 296 18.14 -13.96 2.21
N PHE A 297 18.10 -13.48 3.44
CA PHE A 297 19.14 -12.60 3.94
C PHE A 297 20.49 -13.32 4.07
N LEU A 298 20.49 -14.50 4.68
CA LEU A 298 21.66 -15.36 4.80
C LEU A 298 22.22 -15.75 3.42
N ILE A 299 21.37 -16.09 2.46
CA ILE A 299 21.84 -16.43 1.09
C ILE A 299 22.51 -15.20 0.45
N ALA A 300 21.86 -14.03 0.54
CA ALA A 300 22.39 -12.81 -0.04
C ALA A 300 23.74 -12.42 0.56
N ASP A 301 23.86 -12.47 1.89
CA ASP A 301 25.08 -12.13 2.61
C ASP A 301 26.22 -13.11 2.27
N ALA A 302 25.91 -14.42 2.15
CA ALA A 302 26.88 -15.43 1.76
C ALA A 302 27.39 -15.23 0.32
N ILE A 303 26.50 -14.91 -0.63
CA ILE A 303 26.88 -14.63 -2.02
C ILE A 303 27.66 -13.32 -2.10
N ALA A 304 27.22 -12.29 -1.39
CA ALA A 304 27.89 -11.00 -1.34
C ALA A 304 29.33 -11.14 -0.82
N ALA A 305 29.53 -11.93 0.24
CA ALA A 305 30.87 -12.23 0.74
C ALA A 305 31.74 -12.99 -0.27
N ASP A 306 31.21 -14.04 -0.94
CA ASP A 306 31.94 -14.82 -1.95
C ASP A 306 32.33 -13.96 -3.18
N LYS A 307 31.40 -13.14 -3.65
CA LYS A 307 31.55 -12.31 -4.86
C LYS A 307 32.14 -10.92 -4.58
N LYS A 308 32.39 -10.59 -3.31
CA LYS A 308 32.87 -9.29 -2.84
C LYS A 308 31.96 -8.14 -3.29
N ILE A 309 30.65 -8.35 -3.15
CA ILE A 309 29.62 -7.34 -3.39
C ILE A 309 29.45 -6.54 -2.10
N SER A 310 29.50 -5.21 -2.20
CA SER A 310 29.22 -4.27 -1.13
C SER A 310 28.36 -3.14 -1.67
N VAL A 311 27.44 -2.62 -0.86
CA VAL A 311 26.57 -1.51 -1.28
C VAL A 311 27.34 -0.20 -1.25
N THR A 312 27.28 0.54 -2.36
CA THR A 312 27.80 1.91 -2.46
C THR A 312 26.67 2.94 -2.52
N ASP A 313 26.96 4.20 -2.25
CA ASP A 313 25.99 5.28 -2.41
C ASP A 313 25.54 5.42 -3.88
N GLU A 314 26.42 5.11 -4.84
CA GLU A 314 26.08 5.03 -6.26
C GLU A 314 25.07 3.90 -6.56
N ASP A 315 25.21 2.74 -5.92
CA ASP A 315 24.26 1.63 -6.08
C ASP A 315 22.89 1.98 -5.51
N VAL A 316 22.86 2.61 -4.33
CA VAL A 316 21.63 3.15 -3.73
C VAL A 316 20.98 4.13 -4.71
N LYS A 317 21.73 5.14 -5.17
CA LYS A 317 21.23 6.12 -6.13
C LYS A 317 20.73 5.47 -7.42
N ALA A 318 21.44 4.47 -7.95
CA ALA A 318 21.03 3.74 -9.15
C ALA A 318 19.72 2.96 -8.93
N TYR A 319 19.58 2.29 -7.79
CA TYR A 319 18.36 1.57 -7.42
C TYR A 319 17.14 2.50 -7.34
N PHE A 320 17.33 3.72 -6.84
CA PHE A 320 16.30 4.76 -6.76
C PHE A 320 16.25 5.67 -8.00
N ASN A 321 16.80 5.25 -9.15
CA ASN A 321 16.78 6.00 -10.42
C ASN A 321 17.30 7.44 -10.33
N GLY A 322 18.28 7.69 -9.48
CA GLY A 322 18.87 9.00 -9.27
C GLY A 322 18.14 9.91 -8.29
N GLU A 323 17.05 9.44 -7.68
CA GLU A 323 16.28 10.20 -6.68
C GLU A 323 17.07 10.37 -5.37
N ASP A 324 16.78 11.45 -4.63
CA ASP A 324 17.33 11.70 -3.30
C ASP A 324 16.69 10.73 -2.28
N THR A 325 17.53 9.97 -1.57
CA THR A 325 17.11 8.93 -0.63
C THR A 325 16.99 9.39 0.82
N ALA A 326 17.31 10.65 1.14
CA ALA A 326 17.34 11.14 2.52
C ALA A 326 16.00 10.95 3.24
N GLN A 327 14.86 11.12 2.54
CA GLN A 327 13.55 10.88 3.13
C GLN A 327 13.30 9.39 3.42
N TYR A 328 13.75 8.51 2.52
CA TYR A 328 13.62 7.06 2.71
C TYR A 328 14.53 6.55 3.82
N GLU A 329 15.75 7.06 3.93
CA GLU A 329 16.68 6.73 5.01
C GLU A 329 16.16 7.19 6.37
N LYS A 330 15.55 8.38 6.44
CA LYS A 330 14.89 8.86 7.66
C LYS A 330 13.72 7.96 8.06
N GLN A 331 12.95 7.46 7.10
CA GLN A 331 11.76 6.65 7.37
C GLN A 331 12.09 5.19 7.67
N TYR A 332 13.08 4.62 6.98
CA TYR A 332 13.35 3.19 6.95
C TYR A 332 14.75 2.81 7.45
N SER A 333 15.59 3.74 7.90
CA SER A 333 17.02 3.54 8.23
C SER A 333 17.90 3.26 7.00
N LYS A 334 19.15 3.74 7.05
CA LYS A 334 20.16 3.46 6.02
C LYS A 334 20.46 1.96 5.90
N ALA A 335 20.56 1.25 7.02
CA ALA A 335 20.82 -0.20 7.06
C ALA A 335 19.78 -0.99 6.25
N TYR A 336 18.50 -0.66 6.38
CA TYR A 336 17.44 -1.32 5.62
C TYR A 336 17.43 -0.94 4.14
N ILE A 337 17.71 0.33 3.81
CA ILE A 337 17.89 0.74 2.41
C ILE A 337 19.01 -0.07 1.77
N ASN A 338 20.15 -0.17 2.45
CA ASN A 338 21.28 -0.96 1.98
C ASN A 338 20.95 -2.45 1.89
N ARG A 339 20.14 -3.00 2.81
CA ARG A 339 19.64 -4.38 2.72
C ARG A 339 18.91 -4.67 1.41
N ILE A 340 18.01 -3.77 1.02
CA ILE A 340 17.22 -3.91 -0.21
C ILE A 340 18.13 -3.83 -1.44
N VAL A 341 19.05 -2.87 -1.44
CA VAL A 341 20.02 -2.68 -2.53
C VAL A 341 20.96 -3.89 -2.66
N LEU A 342 21.47 -4.41 -1.53
CA LEU A 342 22.29 -5.61 -1.48
C LEU A 342 21.58 -6.82 -2.10
N ASN A 343 20.32 -7.06 -1.70
CA ASN A 343 19.52 -8.15 -2.27
C ASN A 343 19.34 -7.99 -3.79
N ASN A 344 19.12 -6.76 -4.28
CA ASN A 344 19.04 -6.49 -5.71
C ASN A 344 20.37 -6.74 -6.44
N LEU A 345 21.50 -6.32 -5.88
CA LEU A 345 22.83 -6.57 -6.46
C LEU A 345 23.13 -8.07 -6.52
N VAL A 346 22.78 -8.82 -5.48
CA VAL A 346 22.92 -10.29 -5.48
C VAL A 346 22.03 -10.94 -6.54
N ILE A 347 20.78 -10.49 -6.69
CA ILE A 347 19.91 -10.98 -7.78
C ILE A 347 20.54 -10.70 -9.14
N GLN A 348 21.06 -9.49 -9.38
CA GLN A 348 21.74 -9.17 -10.64
C GLN A 348 22.95 -10.08 -10.89
N GLU A 349 23.69 -10.45 -9.85
CA GLU A 349 24.80 -11.40 -9.96
C GLU A 349 24.32 -12.81 -10.32
N ILE A 350 23.25 -13.31 -9.68
CA ILE A 350 22.65 -14.61 -10.00
C ILE A 350 22.14 -14.60 -11.45
N GLU A 351 21.47 -13.52 -11.86
CA GLU A 351 20.84 -13.39 -13.17
C GLU A 351 21.81 -13.48 -14.35
N LYS A 352 23.10 -13.16 -14.15
CA LYS A 352 24.15 -13.34 -15.18
C LYS A 352 24.23 -14.79 -15.67
N ASN A 353 23.79 -15.74 -14.86
CA ASN A 353 23.86 -17.18 -15.12
C ASN A 353 22.48 -17.83 -15.33
N VAL A 354 21.41 -17.03 -15.35
CA VAL A 354 20.03 -17.51 -15.44
C VAL A 354 19.57 -17.57 -16.89
N THR A 355 18.90 -18.67 -17.27
CA THR A 355 18.21 -18.78 -18.56
C THR A 355 16.73 -19.10 -18.36
N VAL A 356 15.86 -18.38 -19.08
CA VAL A 356 14.44 -18.74 -19.18
C VAL A 356 14.28 -19.77 -20.31
N LYS A 357 13.70 -20.92 -20.01
CA LYS A 357 13.55 -22.04 -20.96
C LYS A 357 12.11 -22.50 -21.10
#